data_AF-A0AB37MI86-F1
#
_entry.id   AF-A0AB37MI86-F1
#
_cell.length_a   1.000
_cell.length_b   1.000
_cell.length_c   1.000
_cell.angle_alpha   90.00
_cell.angle_beta   90.00
_cell.angle_gamma   90.00
#
_symmetry.space_group_name_H-M   'P 1'
#
loop_
_entity.id
_entity.type
_entity.pdbx_description
1 polymer ?
#
loop_
_entity_poly.entity_id
_entity_poly.type
_entity_poly.pdbx_seq_one_letter_code
_entity_poly.pdbx_strand_id
1 'polypeptide(L)'
;DLICITESRECKHASEKRSEINTANYMMSNALYGKRVVIVDDLLTSGTSLLEYAHNLERAGAKVEGAVFLARTFQMPSPARVKRLVWKRHLLARIWRKQAGYFL
;
A
#
# COMPACT_ATOMS: atom_id res chain seq x y z
N ASP A 1 -8.75 21.10 17.33
CA ASP A 1 -8.22 19.88 16.70
C ASP A 1 -6.77 20.04 16.28
N LEU A 2 -6.01 18.93 16.26
CA LEU A 2 -4.59 18.93 15.83
C LEU A 2 -4.44 18.94 14.31
N ILE A 3 -5.42 18.39 13.61
CA ILE A 3 -5.47 18.30 12.15
C ILE A 3 -6.89 18.68 11.72
N CYS A 4 -7.00 19.61 10.78
CA CYS A 4 -8.28 20.10 10.25
C CYS A 4 -8.34 19.84 8.75
N ILE A 5 -9.46 19.31 8.26
CA ILE A 5 -9.69 19.15 6.82
C ILE A 5 -10.20 20.49 6.27
N THR A 6 -9.60 20.96 5.17
CA THR A 6 -9.88 22.30 4.62
C THR A 6 -10.99 22.30 3.57
N GLU A 7 -11.26 21.16 2.95
CA GLU A 7 -12.18 21.02 1.82
C GLU A 7 -12.96 19.70 1.91
N SER A 8 -14.08 19.59 1.21
CA SER A 8 -14.77 18.31 1.05
C SER A 8 -13.86 17.28 0.39
N ARG A 9 -13.70 16.10 0.99
CA ARG A 9 -12.85 15.04 0.42
C ARG A 9 -13.61 14.24 -0.62
N GLU A 10 -12.95 14.01 -1.76
CA GLU A 10 -13.41 13.06 -2.77
C GLU A 10 -12.67 11.73 -2.63
N CYS A 11 -13.38 10.62 -2.88
CA CYS A 11 -12.75 9.31 -2.88
C CYS A 11 -11.86 9.15 -4.12
N LYS A 12 -10.54 9.07 -3.91
CA LYS A 12 -9.55 8.92 -4.99
C LYS A 12 -9.82 7.70 -5.90
N HIS A 13 -10.44 6.66 -5.38
CA HIS A 13 -10.73 5.44 -6.13
C HIS A 13 -12.01 5.53 -6.97
N ALA A 14 -12.93 6.43 -6.60
CA ALA A 14 -14.20 6.66 -7.30
C ALA A 14 -14.11 7.67 -8.44
N SER A 15 -13.04 8.47 -8.49
CA SER A 15 -12.83 9.48 -9.56
C SER A 15 -12.10 8.90 -10.77
N GLU A 16 -12.55 9.29 -11.95
CA GLU A 16 -11.92 8.96 -13.24
C GLU A 16 -10.54 9.62 -13.38
N LYS A 17 -10.36 10.81 -12.79
CA LYS A 17 -9.13 11.62 -12.86
C LYS A 17 -8.35 11.56 -11.55
N ARG A 18 -7.89 10.36 -11.20
CA ARG A 18 -7.20 10.07 -9.93
C ARG A 18 -5.99 10.96 -9.63
N SER A 19 -5.28 11.40 -10.66
CA SER A 19 -4.10 12.26 -10.54
C SER A 19 -4.43 13.71 -10.19
N GLU A 20 -5.67 14.15 -10.41
CA GLU A 20 -6.12 15.53 -10.18
C GLU A 20 -6.67 15.74 -8.76
N ILE A 21 -6.89 14.66 -8.00
CA ILE A 21 -7.39 14.74 -6.62
C ILE A 21 -6.29 15.22 -5.69
N ASN A 22 -6.51 16.38 -5.10
CA ASN A 22 -5.68 16.94 -4.04
C ASN A 22 -5.85 16.15 -2.74
N THR A 23 -4.79 15.42 -2.34
CA THR A 23 -4.76 14.66 -1.08
C THR A 23 -4.23 15.48 0.10
N ALA A 24 -3.72 16.69 -0.15
CA ALA A 24 -3.15 17.61 0.85
C ALA A 24 -4.16 18.66 1.33
N ASN A 25 -5.46 18.31 1.37
CA ASN A 25 -6.54 19.19 1.83
C ASN A 25 -6.72 19.18 3.36
N TYR A 26 -5.62 19.40 4.08
CA TYR A 26 -5.63 19.48 5.54
C TYR A 26 -4.63 20.51 6.04
N MET A 27 -4.90 21.07 7.21
CA MET A 27 -4.00 21.93 7.97
C MET A 27 -3.59 21.25 9.27
N MET A 28 -2.35 21.51 9.68
CA MET A 28 -1.77 21.01 10.92
C MET A 28 -1.66 22.16 11.92
N SER A 29 -2.09 21.92 13.16
CA SER A 29 -1.99 22.91 14.23
C SER A 29 -0.57 22.96 14.79
N ASN A 30 -0.12 24.17 15.19
CA ASN A 30 1.13 24.35 15.94
C ASN A 30 1.15 23.58 17.27
N ALA A 31 -0.01 23.16 17.77
CA ALA A 31 -0.10 22.28 18.94
C ALA A 31 0.54 20.89 18.72
N LEU A 32 0.91 20.52 17.48
CA LEU A 32 1.68 19.31 17.19
C LEU A 32 3.15 19.40 17.62
N TYR A 33 3.68 20.61 17.85
CA TYR A 33 5.08 20.81 18.18
C TYR A 33 5.50 20.01 19.43
N GLY A 34 6.58 19.24 19.30
CA GLY A 34 7.13 18.41 20.37
C GLY A 34 6.31 17.15 20.71
N LYS A 35 5.16 16.92 20.06
CA LYS A 35 4.37 15.71 20.30
C LYS A 35 4.98 14.52 19.57
N ARG A 36 5.05 13.39 20.26
CA ARG A 36 5.38 12.08 19.66
C ARG A 36 4.13 11.50 19.04
N VAL A 37 4.19 11.10 17.77
CA VAL A 37 3.04 10.64 17.00
C VAL A 37 3.32 9.30 16.33
N VAL A 38 2.29 8.46 16.25
CA VAL A 38 2.28 7.21 15.49
C VAL A 38 1.19 7.33 14.44
N ILE A 39 1.52 7.02 13.19
CA ILE A 39 0.56 7.05 12.07
C ILE A 39 -0.17 5.71 12.05
N VAL A 40 -1.49 5.72 11.91
CA VAL A 40 -2.30 4.51 11.79
C VAL A 40 -3.12 4.61 10.51
N ASP A 41 -2.96 3.62 9.63
CA ASP A 41 -3.63 3.58 8.33
C ASP A 41 -4.09 2.15 8.01
N ASP A 42 -5.00 2.00 7.06
CA ASP A 42 -5.54 0.68 6.71
C ASP A 42 -4.55 -0.14 5.87
N LEU A 43 -4.02 0.43 4.79
CA LEU A 43 -3.32 -0.30 3.74
C LEU A 43 -2.00 0.36 3.37
N LEU A 44 -0.90 -0.36 3.61
CA LEU A 44 0.40 -0.01 3.05
C LEU A 44 0.52 -0.48 1.61
N THR A 45 0.58 0.48 0.68
CA THR A 45 0.79 0.24 -0.75
C THR A 45 2.28 0.44 -1.13
N SER A 46 2.62 1.49 -1.87
CA SER A 46 3.99 1.92 -2.17
C SER A 46 4.68 2.59 -0.99
N GLY A 47 3.90 3.16 -0.06
CA GLY A 47 4.40 3.97 1.07
C GLY A 47 4.67 5.44 0.73
N THR A 48 4.41 5.90 -0.50
CA THR A 48 4.68 7.30 -0.89
C THR A 48 3.79 8.29 -0.13
N SER A 49 2.49 8.00 0.00
CA SER A 49 1.56 8.83 0.78
C SER A 49 1.91 8.87 2.26
N LEU A 50 2.36 7.75 2.81
CA LEU A 50 2.82 7.66 4.19
C LEU A 50 4.02 8.59 4.44
N LEU A 51 5.04 8.50 3.58
CA LEU A 51 6.26 9.30 3.73
C LEU A 51 5.98 10.79 3.62
N GLU A 52 5.13 11.18 2.67
CA GLU A 52 4.70 12.58 2.52
C GLU A 52 3.94 13.07 3.76
N TYR A 53 3.02 12.27 4.29
CA TYR A 53 2.26 12.62 5.49
C TYR A 53 3.14 12.71 6.74
N ALA A 54 4.07 11.77 6.92
CA ALA A 54 5.05 11.79 7.99
C ALA A 54 5.93 13.06 7.91
N HIS A 55 6.40 13.40 6.71
CA HIS A 55 7.19 14.61 6.49
C HIS A 55 6.41 15.88 6.85
N ASN A 56 5.12 15.94 6.51
CA ASN A 56 4.28 17.09 6.88
C ASN A 56 4.06 17.19 8.40
N LEU A 57 3.93 16.07 9.11
CA LEU A 57 3.89 16.04 10.58
C LEU A 57 5.19 16.59 11.19
N GLU A 58 6.35 16.16 10.67
CA GLU A 58 7.64 16.63 11.13
C GLU A 58 7.84 18.12 10.86
N ARG A 59 7.39 18.62 9.70
CA ARG A 59 7.39 20.05 9.37
C ARG A 59 6.51 20.88 10.31
N ALA A 60 5.44 20.30 10.84
CA ALA A 60 4.62 20.92 11.89
C ALA A 60 5.23 20.81 13.30
N GLY A 61 6.42 20.20 13.43
CA GLY A 61 7.16 20.06 14.68
C GLY A 61 6.83 18.81 15.50
N ALA A 62 6.04 17.88 14.96
CA ALA A 62 5.83 16.59 15.61
C ALA A 62 7.06 15.67 15.44
N LYS A 63 7.19 14.68 16.32
CA LYS A 63 8.18 13.61 16.23
C LYS A 63 7.47 12.31 15.83
N VAL A 64 7.64 11.87 14.59
CA VAL A 64 7.04 10.62 14.09
C VAL A 64 7.86 9.44 14.62
N GLU A 65 7.26 8.63 15.51
CA GLU A 65 7.93 7.46 16.11
C GLU A 65 7.73 6.19 15.27
N GLY A 66 6.75 6.18 14.36
CA GLY A 66 6.50 5.05 13.47
C GLY A 66 5.11 5.08 12.83
N ALA A 67 4.79 4.00 12.13
CA ALA A 67 3.51 3.81 11.46
C ALA A 67 3.02 2.36 11.60
N VAL A 68 1.71 2.19 11.77
CA VAL A 68 1.01 0.90 11.91
C VAL A 68 0.00 0.77 10.78
N PHE A 69 -0.02 -0.41 10.15
CA PHE A 69 -0.93 -0.72 9.05
C PHE A 69 -1.70 -2.00 9.33
N LEU A 70 -2.98 -2.03 8.95
CA LEU A 70 -3.78 -3.25 9.06
C LEU A 70 -3.31 -4.31 8.06
N ALA A 71 -2.96 -3.91 6.83
CA ALA A 71 -2.41 -4.83 5.84
C ALA A 71 -1.45 -4.15 4.85
N ARG A 72 -0.73 -4.97 4.09
CA ARG A 72 0.13 -4.53 2.99
C ARG A 72 -0.42 -5.09 1.68
N THR A 73 -0.51 -4.26 0.65
CA THR A 73 -0.98 -4.70 -0.67
C THR A 73 -0.03 -5.76 -1.26
N PHE A 74 -0.62 -6.82 -1.81
CA PHE A 74 0.13 -7.86 -2.49
C PHE A 74 0.76 -7.34 -3.78
N GLN A 75 2.04 -7.60 -3.98
CA GLN A 75 2.69 -7.32 -5.25
C GLN A 75 2.40 -8.43 -6.25
N MET A 76 1.73 -8.07 -7.35
CA MET A 76 1.39 -9.03 -8.39
C MET A 76 2.70 -9.62 -8.98
N PRO A 77 2.85 -10.95 -9.00
CA PRO A 77 4.06 -11.58 -9.52
C PRO A 77 4.22 -11.25 -11.00
N SER A 78 5.47 -11.08 -11.45
CA SER A 78 5.73 -10.78 -12.85
C SER A 78 5.15 -11.86 -13.78
N PRO A 79 4.70 -11.50 -15.01
CA PRO A 79 4.19 -12.47 -15.96
C PRO A 79 5.17 -13.62 -16.23
N ALA A 80 6.47 -13.36 -16.19
CA ALA A 80 7.51 -14.38 -16.31
C ALA A 80 7.50 -15.39 -15.15
N ARG A 81 7.30 -14.93 -13.91
CA ARG A 81 7.17 -15.80 -12.73
C ARG A 81 5.91 -16.65 -12.83
N VAL A 82 4.81 -16.07 -13.28
CA VAL A 82 3.54 -16.78 -13.51
C VAL A 82 3.72 -17.84 -14.60
N LYS A 83 4.25 -17.48 -15.78
CA LYS A 83 4.51 -18.41 -16.89
C LYS A 83 5.38 -19.59 -16.44
N ARG A 84 6.48 -19.32 -15.73
CA ARG A 84 7.38 -20.37 -15.21
C ARG A 84 6.66 -21.34 -14.28
N LEU A 85 5.83 -20.82 -13.37
CA LEU A 85 5.07 -21.65 -12.42
C LEU A 85 4.06 -22.54 -13.15
N VAL A 86 3.35 -21.99 -14.13
CA VAL A 86 2.38 -22.72 -14.95
C VAL A 86 3.07 -23.83 -15.75
N TRP A 87 4.18 -23.52 -16.43
CA TRP A 87 4.93 -24.53 -17.21
C TRP A 87 5.53 -25.62 -16.31
N LYS A 88 6.08 -25.26 -15.14
CA LYS A 88 6.57 -26.25 -14.17
C LYS A 88 5.46 -27.21 -13.75
N ARG A 89 4.27 -26.68 -13.40
CA ARG A 89 3.11 -27.51 -13.05
C ARG A 89 2.66 -28.38 -14.21
N HIS A 90 2.60 -27.83 -15.42
CA HIS A 90 2.18 -28.59 -16.60
C HIS A 90 3.15 -29.74 -16.93
N LEU A 91 4.45 -29.50 -16.86
CA LEU A 91 5.49 -30.52 -17.09
C LEU A 91 5.45 -31.60 -16.01
N LEU A 92 5.36 -31.23 -14.74
CA LEU A 92 5.21 -32.20 -13.64
C LEU A 92 3.97 -33.07 -13.84
N ALA A 93 2.82 -32.48 -14.16
CA ALA A 93 1.60 -33.24 -14.44
C ALA A 93 1.73 -34.18 -15.65
N ARG A 94 2.58 -33.86 -16.65
CA ARG A 94 2.88 -34.79 -17.76
C ARG A 94 3.79 -35.94 -17.33
N ILE A 95 4.79 -35.67 -16.49
CA ILE A 95 5.70 -36.70 -15.97
C ILE A 95 4.92 -37.69 -15.09
N TRP A 96 4.09 -37.18 -14.18
CA TRP A 96 3.25 -38.01 -13.31
C TRP A 96 2.25 -38.87 -14.09
N ARG A 97 1.61 -38.31 -15.13
CA ARG A 97 0.72 -39.10 -16.01
C ARG A 97 1.46 -40.19 -16.79
N LYS A 98 2.70 -39.94 -17.22
CA LYS A 98 3.52 -40.97 -17.85
C LYS A 98 3.84 -42.09 -16.84
N GLN A 99 4.32 -41.77 -15.64
CA GLN A 99 4.61 -42.77 -14.61
C GLN A 99 3.39 -43.61 -14.22
N ALA A 100 2.20 -43.01 -14.09
CA ALA A 100 0.97 -43.75 -13.79
C ALA A 100 0.54 -44.72 -14.92
N GLY A 101 0.86 -44.40 -16.18
CA GLY A 101 0.60 -45.27 -17.33
C GLY A 101 1.60 -46.41 -17.54
N TYR A 102 2.75 -46.39 -16.85
CA TYR A 102 3.72 -47.50 -16.85
C TYR A 102 3.45 -48.54 -15.73
N PHE A 103 2.44 -48.30 -14.88
CA PHE A 103 2.03 -49.17 -13.78
C PHE A 103 0.71 -49.93 -14.05
N LEU A 104 0.24 -49.94 -15.30
CA LEU A 104 -0.91 -50.72 -15.80
C LEU A 104 -0.47 -51.71 -16.87
#